data_AF-G5A7J6-F1
#
_entry.id   AF-G5A7J6-F1
#
_cell.length_a   1.000
_cell.length_b   1.000
_cell.length_c   1.000
_cell.angle_alpha   90.00
_cell.angle_beta   90.00
_cell.angle_gamma   90.00
#
_symmetry.space_group_name_H-M   'P 1'
#
loop_
_entity.id
_entity.type
_entity.pdbx_description
1 polymer ?
#
loop_
_entity_poly.entity_id
_entity_poly.type
_entity_poly.pdbx_seq_one_letter_code
_entity_poly.pdbx_strand_id
1 'polypeptide(L)'
;DALSAENVRRACTTSRTQRAYRSYRHGIAAWIRESKADADRYFEPGGEIDISMFTPKDFEAFLLATMNATEKKLKVTTLSGYRSAVKDIYRQKKLPLPAAYMDDMKTFFAGLKRIEAERNQGSAGEAKMAGKMALPYSVYERVCKQMLVLNDGGFAHRFLTVQWNLMCRSQSVETIHTGHMSNEDDSIGFVFHKS
;
A
#
# COMPACT_ATOMS: atom_id res chain seq x y z
N ASP A 1 16.97 24.31 0.18
CA ASP A 1 15.60 24.77 -0.10
C ASP A 1 14.89 25.23 1.16
N ALA A 2 14.24 26.40 1.10
CA ALA A 2 13.48 26.92 2.22
C ALA A 2 12.24 26.06 2.50
N LEU A 3 11.98 25.77 3.77
CA LEU A 3 10.81 25.00 4.20
C LEU A 3 9.54 25.82 3.96
N SER A 4 8.63 25.35 3.10
CA SER A 4 7.30 25.97 2.91
C SER A 4 6.23 25.16 3.64
N ALA A 5 5.16 25.82 4.10
CA ALA A 5 4.02 25.15 4.73
C ALA A 5 3.39 24.09 3.82
N GLU A 6 3.45 24.29 2.50
CA GLU A 6 2.99 23.32 1.52
C GLU A 6 3.90 22.09 1.44
N ASN A 7 5.21 22.29 1.41
CA ASN A 7 6.19 21.20 1.37
C ASN A 7 6.10 20.33 2.63
N VAL A 8 5.91 20.95 3.80
CA VAL A 8 5.72 20.23 5.08
C VAL A 8 4.43 19.40 5.07
N ARG A 9 3.31 19.97 4.63
CA ARG A 9 2.03 19.24 4.54
C ARG A 9 2.09 18.10 3.53
N ARG A 10 2.84 18.28 2.44
CA ARG A 10 3.06 17.26 1.42
C ARG A 10 3.95 16.13 1.93
N ALA A 11 4.91 16.44 2.80
CA ALA A 11 5.79 15.46 3.44
C ALA A 11 5.05 14.50 4.39
N CYS A 12 3.83 14.82 4.84
CA CYS A 12 3.00 13.89 5.62
C CYS A 12 2.63 12.60 4.87
N THR A 13 2.80 12.54 3.54
CA THR A 13 2.71 11.30 2.77
C THR A 13 3.90 11.15 1.85
N THR A 14 4.48 9.95 1.83
CA THR A 14 5.60 9.64 0.94
C THR A 14 5.21 9.82 -0.53
N SER A 15 6.17 10.14 -1.40
CA SER A 15 5.95 10.21 -2.86
C SER A 15 5.33 8.94 -3.42
N ARG A 16 5.74 7.77 -2.89
CA ARG A 16 5.17 6.46 -3.22
C ARG A 16 3.68 6.38 -2.86
N THR A 17 3.30 6.84 -1.67
CA THR A 17 1.90 6.88 -1.23
C THR A 17 1.08 7.82 -2.12
N GLN A 18 1.62 9.00 -2.45
CA GLN A 18 0.95 9.94 -3.36
C GLN A 18 0.70 9.32 -4.74
N ARG A 19 1.70 8.63 -5.31
CA ARG A 19 1.54 7.91 -6.59
C ARG A 19 0.49 6.80 -6.48
N ALA A 20 0.49 6.03 -5.39
CA ALA A 20 -0.54 5.02 -5.16
C ALA A 20 -1.94 5.64 -5.07
N TYR A 21 -2.10 6.74 -4.34
CA TYR A 21 -3.38 7.46 -4.25
C TYR A 21 -3.86 7.98 -5.61
N ARG A 22 -2.98 8.54 -6.45
CA ARG A 22 -3.35 8.91 -7.83
C ARG A 22 -3.88 7.70 -8.60
N SER A 23 -3.19 6.56 -8.53
CA SER A 23 -3.65 5.32 -9.17
C SER A 23 -5.03 4.87 -8.67
N TYR A 24 -5.28 4.92 -7.36
CA TYR A 24 -6.58 4.57 -6.79
C TYR A 24 -7.68 5.56 -7.22
N ARG A 25 -7.39 6.87 -7.23
CA ARG A 25 -8.33 7.88 -7.73
C ARG A 25 -8.67 7.67 -9.20
N HIS A 26 -7.69 7.31 -10.03
CA HIS A 26 -7.94 6.95 -11.43
C HIS A 26 -8.87 5.74 -11.57
N GLY A 27 -8.70 4.71 -10.74
CA GLY A 27 -9.60 3.55 -10.73
C GLY A 27 -11.06 3.93 -10.39
N ILE A 28 -11.24 4.79 -9.38
CA ILE A 28 -12.58 5.31 -9.03
C ILE A 28 -13.14 6.14 -10.19
N ALA A 29 -12.34 7.04 -10.75
CA ALA A 29 -12.76 7.93 -11.84
C ALA A 29 -13.15 7.15 -13.11
N ALA A 30 -12.45 6.06 -13.42
CA ALA A 30 -12.82 5.17 -14.53
C ALA A 30 -14.19 4.53 -14.29
N TRP A 31 -14.42 3.98 -13.09
CA TRP A 31 -15.70 3.39 -12.73
C TRP A 31 -16.85 4.40 -12.77
N ILE A 32 -16.64 5.63 -12.28
CA ILE A 32 -17.65 6.70 -12.35
C ILE A 32 -18.07 6.95 -13.80
N ARG A 33 -17.10 7.10 -14.71
CA ARG A 33 -17.36 7.36 -16.14
C ARG A 33 -18.11 6.23 -16.83
N GLU A 34 -17.88 4.99 -16.40
CA GLU A 34 -18.53 3.81 -16.96
C GLU A 34 -19.93 3.56 -16.38
N SER A 35 -20.11 3.81 -15.08
CA SER A 35 -21.28 3.35 -14.32
C SER A 35 -22.32 4.43 -14.04
N LYS A 36 -22.00 5.71 -14.22
CA LYS A 36 -22.90 6.84 -13.90
C LYS A 36 -23.37 7.54 -15.17
N ALA A 37 -24.68 7.72 -15.31
CA ALA A 37 -25.29 8.35 -16.48
C ALA A 37 -24.89 9.82 -16.68
N ASP A 38 -24.61 10.54 -15.59
CA ASP A 38 -24.12 11.94 -15.62
C ASP A 38 -22.78 12.01 -14.86
N ALA A 39 -21.77 11.38 -15.45
CA ALA A 39 -20.46 11.22 -14.84
C ALA A 39 -19.73 12.55 -14.62
N ASP A 40 -19.94 13.54 -15.50
CA ASP A 40 -19.24 14.83 -15.45
C ASP A 40 -19.53 15.60 -14.17
N ARG A 41 -20.73 15.45 -13.59
CA ARG A 41 -21.08 16.05 -12.28
C ARG A 41 -20.24 15.54 -11.11
N TYR A 42 -19.58 14.40 -11.25
CA TYR A 42 -18.73 13.83 -10.19
C TYR A 42 -17.29 14.36 -10.24
N PHE A 43 -16.97 15.27 -11.16
CA PHE A 43 -15.63 15.83 -11.32
C PHE A 43 -15.65 17.35 -11.17
N GLU A 44 -14.65 17.87 -10.46
CA GLU A 44 -14.37 19.30 -10.46
C GLU A 44 -13.81 19.73 -11.83
N PRO A 45 -13.80 21.03 -12.17
CA PRO A 45 -13.24 21.51 -13.44
C PRO A 45 -11.78 21.09 -13.71
N GLY A 46 -11.02 20.75 -12.65
CA GLY A 46 -9.66 20.21 -12.74
C GLY A 46 -9.57 18.69 -12.97
N GLY A 47 -10.69 17.98 -13.12
CA GLY A 47 -10.76 16.53 -13.35
C GLY A 47 -10.58 15.66 -12.11
N GLU A 48 -10.40 16.27 -10.93
CA GLU A 48 -10.40 15.56 -9.64
C GLU A 48 -11.82 15.19 -9.23
N ILE A 49 -11.96 14.14 -8.42
CA ILE A 49 -13.26 13.69 -7.91
C ILE A 49 -13.85 14.77 -7.00
N ASP A 50 -15.07 15.19 -7.32
CA ASP A 50 -15.87 16.06 -6.47
C ASP A 50 -16.45 15.23 -5.31
N ILE A 51 -15.93 15.49 -4.10
CA ILE A 51 -16.34 14.79 -2.87
C ILE A 51 -17.70 15.27 -2.33
N SER A 52 -18.26 16.37 -2.86
CA SER A 52 -19.62 16.78 -2.55
C SER A 52 -20.66 15.93 -3.30
N MET A 53 -20.28 15.46 -4.49
CA MET A 53 -21.11 14.63 -5.35
C MET A 53 -20.84 13.13 -5.17
N PHE A 54 -19.58 12.74 -4.94
CA PHE A 54 -19.18 11.36 -4.69
C PHE A 54 -19.43 10.96 -3.22
N THR A 55 -20.56 10.29 -2.97
CA THR A 55 -21.02 9.97 -1.62
C THR A 55 -20.42 8.66 -1.06
N PRO A 56 -20.53 8.40 0.25
CA PRO A 56 -20.19 7.08 0.82
C PRO A 56 -20.91 5.91 0.15
N LYS A 57 -22.17 6.10 -0.27
CA LYS A 57 -22.94 5.07 -0.98
C LYS A 57 -22.39 4.78 -2.37
N ASP A 58 -21.94 5.82 -3.08
CA ASP A 58 -21.26 5.63 -4.37
C ASP A 58 -19.94 4.88 -4.19
N PHE A 59 -19.23 5.15 -3.10
CA PHE A 59 -18.00 4.44 -2.76
C PHE A 59 -18.26 2.96 -2.44
N GLU A 60 -19.31 2.62 -1.69
CA GLU A 60 -19.71 1.22 -1.47
C GLU A 60 -20.04 0.51 -2.79
N ALA A 61 -20.84 1.14 -3.65
CA ALA A 61 -21.18 0.60 -4.96
C ALA A 61 -19.93 0.35 -5.82
N PHE A 62 -18.97 1.29 -5.80
CA PHE A 62 -17.67 1.12 -6.43
C PHE A 62 -16.90 -0.09 -5.88
N LEU A 63 -16.81 -0.24 -4.56
CA LEU A 63 -16.10 -1.35 -3.93
C LEU A 63 -16.72 -2.70 -4.28
N LEU A 64 -18.05 -2.80 -4.26
CA LEU A 64 -18.79 -4.02 -4.64
C LEU A 64 -18.59 -4.34 -6.12
N ALA A 65 -18.74 -3.35 -7.01
CA ALA A 65 -18.50 -3.53 -8.44
C ALA A 65 -17.05 -3.99 -8.70
N THR A 66 -16.08 -3.41 -8.01
CA THR A 66 -14.66 -3.76 -8.12
C THR A 66 -14.38 -5.20 -7.68
N MET A 67 -15.01 -5.66 -6.59
CA MET A 67 -14.88 -7.06 -6.13
C MET A 67 -15.54 -8.05 -7.09
N ASN A 68 -16.68 -7.66 -7.68
CA ASN A 68 -17.47 -8.53 -8.54
C ASN A 68 -16.96 -8.60 -9.99
N ALA A 69 -16.40 -7.51 -10.52
CA ALA A 69 -15.94 -7.41 -11.91
C ALA A 69 -14.61 -8.11 -12.18
N THR A 70 -13.78 -8.32 -11.15
CA THR A 70 -12.43 -8.84 -11.36
C THR A 70 -12.43 -10.38 -11.35
N GLU A 71 -12.18 -11.01 -12.50
CA GLU A 71 -11.94 -12.47 -12.59
C GLU A 71 -10.87 -12.93 -11.59
N LYS A 72 -9.82 -12.11 -11.42
CA LYS A 72 -8.87 -12.19 -10.30
C LYS A 72 -9.44 -11.48 -9.09
N LYS A 73 -10.10 -12.22 -8.21
CA LYS A 73 -10.66 -11.69 -6.96
C LYS A 73 -9.64 -10.84 -6.18
N LEU A 74 -9.93 -9.54 -6.08
CA LEU A 74 -9.07 -8.57 -5.40
C LEU A 74 -9.08 -8.81 -3.88
N LYS A 75 -7.92 -8.60 -3.25
CA LYS A 75 -7.80 -8.64 -1.79
C LYS A 75 -8.41 -7.41 -1.15
N VAL A 76 -8.97 -7.56 0.05
CA VAL A 76 -9.52 -6.42 0.82
C VAL A 76 -8.45 -5.37 1.15
N THR A 77 -7.17 -5.76 1.15
CA THR A 77 -6.05 -4.81 1.29
C THR A 77 -5.99 -3.78 0.18
N THR A 78 -6.28 -4.16 -1.07
CA THR A 78 -6.33 -3.24 -2.21
C THR A 78 -7.50 -2.26 -2.07
N LEU A 79 -8.65 -2.74 -1.61
CA LEU A 79 -9.85 -1.92 -1.35
C LEU A 79 -9.60 -0.85 -0.28
N SER A 80 -8.81 -1.19 0.74
CA SER A 80 -8.39 -0.24 1.78
C SER A 80 -7.53 0.89 1.22
N GLY A 81 -6.78 0.63 0.15
CA GLY A 81 -6.03 1.63 -0.61
C GLY A 81 -6.93 2.70 -1.21
N TYR A 82 -8.05 2.31 -1.82
CA TYR A 82 -9.06 3.25 -2.33
C TYR A 82 -9.67 4.11 -1.22
N ARG A 83 -10.02 3.51 -0.08
CA ARG A 83 -10.55 4.26 1.08
C ARG A 83 -9.54 5.30 1.55
N SER A 84 -8.26 4.94 1.60
CA SER A 84 -7.18 5.84 2.00
C SER A 84 -7.01 7.00 1.01
N ALA A 85 -7.14 6.72 -0.29
CA ALA A 85 -7.08 7.75 -1.33
C ALA A 85 -8.25 8.74 -1.26
N VAL A 86 -9.47 8.27 -0.94
CA VAL A 86 -10.63 9.16 -0.71
C VAL A 86 -10.41 10.03 0.52
N LYS A 87 -9.99 9.44 1.66
CA LYS A 87 -9.65 10.21 2.88
C LYS A 87 -8.58 11.27 2.62
N ASP A 88 -7.63 10.97 1.74
CA ASP A 88 -6.57 11.90 1.34
C ASP A 88 -7.12 13.12 0.58
N ILE A 89 -8.18 12.97 -0.22
CA ILE A 89 -8.87 14.11 -0.87
C ILE A 89 -9.48 15.04 0.18
N TYR A 90 -10.22 14.50 1.15
CA TYR A 90 -10.79 15.30 2.26
C TYR A 90 -9.70 16.05 3.03
N ARG A 91 -8.58 15.37 3.33
CA ARG A 91 -7.43 15.99 3.99
C ARG A 91 -6.83 17.13 3.17
N GLN A 92 -6.63 16.92 1.86
CA GLN A 92 -6.08 17.94 0.95
C GLN A 92 -6.99 19.17 0.86
N LYS A 93 -8.31 18.96 0.81
CA LYS A 93 -9.34 20.02 0.80
C LYS A 93 -9.61 20.63 2.18
N LYS A 94 -8.98 20.12 3.24
CA LYS A 94 -9.20 20.52 4.65
C LYS A 94 -10.66 20.42 5.09
N LEU A 95 -11.38 19.43 4.56
CA LEU A 95 -12.77 19.17 4.89
C LEU A 95 -12.87 18.04 5.92
N PRO A 96 -13.83 18.11 6.86
CA PRO A 96 -14.07 17.04 7.81
C PRO A 96 -14.50 15.77 7.07
N LEU A 97 -13.98 14.62 7.48
CA LEU A 97 -14.39 13.35 6.92
C LEU A 97 -15.80 12.99 7.44
N PRO A 98 -16.78 12.71 6.56
CA PRO A 98 -18.12 12.31 6.99
C PRO A 98 -18.10 11.07 7.88
N ALA A 99 -18.99 11.03 8.89
CA ALA A 99 -19.08 9.92 9.85
C ALA A 99 -19.31 8.55 9.17
N ALA A 100 -20.05 8.53 8.05
CA ALA A 100 -20.25 7.34 7.23
C ALA A 100 -18.93 6.74 6.69
N TYR A 101 -17.93 7.57 6.35
CA TYR A 101 -16.61 7.09 5.97
C TYR A 101 -15.76 6.58 7.15
N MET A 102 -16.21 6.80 8.39
CA MET A 102 -15.55 6.34 9.62
C MET A 102 -16.11 4.99 10.07
N ASP A 103 -17.35 4.96 10.55
CA ASP A 103 -17.89 3.80 11.28
C ASP A 103 -18.61 2.80 10.38
N ASP A 104 -19.49 3.26 9.48
CA ASP A 104 -20.17 2.38 8.51
C ASP A 104 -19.15 1.65 7.62
N MET A 105 -18.14 2.39 7.15
CA MET A 105 -17.02 1.82 6.40
C MET A 105 -16.14 0.86 7.22
N LYS A 106 -16.06 0.96 8.56
CA LYS A 106 -15.35 -0.07 9.34
C LYS A 106 -16.13 -1.39 9.29
N THR A 107 -17.44 -1.33 9.51
CA THR A 107 -18.32 -2.50 9.48
C THR A 107 -18.32 -3.17 8.11
N PHE A 108 -18.44 -2.38 7.04
CA PHE A 108 -18.39 -2.88 5.66
C PHE A 108 -17.08 -3.62 5.37
N PHE A 109 -15.92 -3.02 5.68
CA PHE A 109 -14.62 -3.66 5.48
C PHE A 109 -14.41 -4.88 6.38
N ALA A 110 -15.00 -4.92 7.58
CA ALA A 110 -14.97 -6.12 8.42
C ALA A 110 -15.76 -7.27 7.79
N GLY A 111 -16.94 -6.98 7.22
CA GLY A 111 -17.72 -7.94 6.44
C GLY A 111 -16.94 -8.49 5.23
N LEU A 112 -16.30 -7.61 4.46
CA LEU A 112 -15.48 -8.02 3.32
C LEU A 112 -14.32 -8.93 3.73
N LYS A 113 -13.62 -8.63 4.84
CA LYS A 113 -12.55 -9.48 5.37
C LYS A 113 -13.04 -10.86 5.76
N ARG A 114 -14.24 -10.94 6.36
CA ARG A 114 -14.85 -12.21 6.74
C ARG A 114 -15.20 -13.05 5.53
N ILE A 115 -15.82 -12.45 4.51
CA ILE A 115 -16.12 -13.12 3.23
C ILE A 115 -14.82 -13.59 2.54
N GLU A 116 -13.77 -12.76 2.52
CA GLU A 116 -12.46 -13.14 1.98
C GLU A 116 -11.87 -14.34 2.76
N ALA A 117 -11.96 -14.32 4.09
CA ALA A 117 -11.45 -15.40 4.94
C ALA A 117 -12.23 -16.72 4.77
N GLU A 118 -13.56 -16.68 4.79
CA GLU A 118 -14.42 -17.85 4.58
C GLU A 118 -14.15 -18.47 3.21
N ARG A 119 -13.99 -17.63 2.18
CA ARG A 119 -13.63 -18.11 0.85
C ARG A 119 -12.25 -18.77 0.83
N ASN A 120 -11.25 -18.14 1.47
CA ASN A 120 -9.90 -18.71 1.57
C ASN A 120 -9.91 -20.06 2.31
N GLN A 121 -10.81 -20.24 3.28
CA GLN A 121 -10.95 -21.51 4.01
C GLN A 121 -11.73 -22.58 3.22
N GLY A 122 -12.76 -22.19 2.47
CA GLY A 122 -13.68 -23.10 1.78
C GLY A 122 -13.27 -23.54 0.38
N SER A 123 -12.31 -22.87 -0.27
CA SER A 123 -11.84 -23.24 -1.61
C SER A 123 -10.47 -23.93 -1.56
N ALA A 124 -10.40 -25.10 -2.21
CA ALA A 124 -9.25 -26.00 -2.28
C ALA A 124 -7.91 -25.26 -2.49
N GLY A 125 -7.12 -25.10 -1.42
CA GLY A 125 -5.70 -24.76 -1.51
C GLY A 125 -5.33 -23.33 -1.96
N GLU A 126 -6.27 -22.48 -2.41
CA GLU A 126 -5.98 -21.11 -2.86
C GLU A 126 -5.37 -20.25 -1.73
N ALA A 127 -5.72 -20.53 -0.46
CA ALA A 127 -5.17 -19.83 0.70
C ALA A 127 -3.66 -19.98 0.87
N LYS A 128 -3.06 -21.10 0.45
CA LYS A 128 -1.60 -21.30 0.52
C LYS A 128 -0.84 -20.39 -0.45
N MET A 129 -1.52 -19.88 -1.48
CA MET A 129 -0.96 -18.98 -2.50
C MET A 129 -1.33 -17.51 -2.24
N ALA A 130 -2.21 -17.23 -1.28
CA ALA A 130 -2.74 -15.90 -1.00
C ALA A 130 -1.81 -15.06 -0.10
N GLY A 131 -0.50 -15.05 -0.38
CA GLY A 131 0.48 -14.25 0.36
C GLY A 131 1.90 -14.51 -0.14
N LYS A 132 2.85 -13.67 0.28
CA LYS A 132 4.27 -14.05 0.16
C LYS A 132 4.51 -15.14 1.19
N MET A 133 4.93 -16.32 0.77
CA MET A 133 5.35 -17.35 1.73
C MET A 133 6.59 -16.84 2.49
N ALA A 134 6.65 -17.13 3.79
CA ALA A 134 7.87 -16.89 4.55
C ALA A 134 9.01 -17.69 3.89
N LEU A 135 10.15 -17.04 3.68
CA LEU A 135 11.32 -17.71 3.11
C LEU A 135 11.83 -18.73 4.13
N PRO A 136 11.81 -20.04 3.84
CA PRO A 136 12.36 -21.02 4.77
C PRO A 136 13.87 -20.85 4.91
N TYR A 137 14.41 -21.14 6.09
CA TYR A 137 15.85 -21.02 6.35
C TYR A 137 16.69 -21.83 5.36
N SER A 138 16.24 -23.03 4.99
CA SER A 138 16.93 -23.88 3.98
C SER A 138 17.00 -23.24 2.60
N VAL A 139 16.01 -22.43 2.22
CA VAL A 139 16.02 -21.68 0.96
C VAL A 139 16.92 -20.45 1.10
N TYR A 140 16.85 -19.74 2.23
CA TYR A 140 17.75 -18.63 2.53
C TYR A 140 19.22 -19.05 2.44
N GLU A 141 19.60 -20.16 3.09
CA GLU A 141 20.97 -20.69 3.07
C GLU A 141 21.43 -21.02 1.65
N ARG A 142 20.57 -21.70 0.87
CA ARG A 142 20.85 -22.03 -0.53
C ARG A 142 21.07 -20.78 -1.38
N VAL A 143 20.20 -19.79 -1.24
CA VAL A 143 20.30 -18.53 -1.99
C VAL A 143 21.56 -17.76 -1.59
N CYS A 144 21.94 -17.74 -0.31
CA CYS A 144 23.19 -17.12 0.13
C CYS A 144 24.41 -17.79 -0.53
N LYS A 145 24.47 -19.13 -0.54
CA LYS A 145 25.54 -19.88 -1.21
C LYS A 145 25.61 -19.59 -2.72
N GLN A 146 24.46 -19.48 -3.38
CA GLN A 146 24.39 -19.13 -4.80
C GLN A 146 24.80 -17.68 -5.06
N MET A 147 24.46 -16.75 -4.17
CA MET A 147 24.84 -15.34 -4.31
C MET A 147 26.34 -15.09 -4.09
N LEU A 148 27.01 -15.92 -3.28
CA LEU A 148 28.45 -15.83 -3.06
C LEU A 148 29.29 -16.07 -4.33
N VAL A 149 28.77 -16.86 -5.27
CA VAL A 149 29.49 -17.21 -6.51
C VAL A 149 29.12 -16.29 -7.68
N LEU A 150 28.28 -15.28 -7.46
CA LEU A 150 27.96 -14.28 -8.48
C LEU A 150 29.15 -13.36 -8.71
N ASN A 151 29.34 -12.95 -9.96
CA ASN A 151 30.36 -11.97 -10.33
C ASN A 151 29.87 -10.52 -10.07
N ASP A 152 29.34 -10.27 -8.87
CA ASP A 152 28.83 -8.96 -8.43
C ASP A 152 29.61 -8.39 -7.23
N GLY A 153 30.78 -8.95 -6.95
CA GLY A 153 31.62 -8.58 -5.81
C GLY A 153 31.03 -8.96 -4.44
N GLY A 154 30.06 -9.88 -4.41
CA GLY A 154 29.38 -10.30 -3.19
C GLY A 154 28.26 -9.33 -2.75
N PHE A 155 27.85 -8.41 -3.64
CA PHE A 155 26.82 -7.42 -3.35
C PHE A 155 25.49 -8.08 -3.00
N ALA A 156 24.98 -9.01 -3.82
CA ALA A 156 23.71 -9.68 -3.58
C ALA A 156 23.72 -10.45 -2.26
N HIS A 157 24.82 -11.15 -1.97
CA HIS A 157 24.99 -11.87 -0.71
C HIS A 157 24.95 -10.91 0.49
N ARG A 158 25.72 -9.82 0.45
CA ARG A 158 25.72 -8.81 1.52
C ARG A 158 24.34 -8.16 1.68
N PHE A 159 23.68 -7.79 0.59
CA PHE A 159 22.35 -7.19 0.61
C PHE A 159 21.34 -8.10 1.30
N LEU A 160 21.26 -9.38 0.87
CA LEU A 160 20.32 -10.35 1.43
C LEU A 160 20.62 -10.66 2.90
N THR A 161 21.88 -10.89 3.25
CA THR A 161 22.28 -11.23 4.62
C THR A 161 22.06 -10.07 5.59
N VAL A 162 22.36 -8.83 5.20
CA VAL A 162 22.05 -7.64 6.01
C VAL A 162 20.54 -7.48 6.17
N GLN A 163 19.76 -7.66 5.09
CA GLN A 163 18.30 -7.59 5.15
C GLN A 163 17.72 -8.61 6.14
N TRP A 164 18.24 -9.84 6.08
CA TRP A 164 17.80 -10.95 6.92
C TRP A 164 18.14 -10.73 8.39
N ASN A 165 19.40 -10.40 8.71
CA ASN A 165 19.84 -10.21 10.10
C ASN A 165 19.18 -9.00 10.77
N LEU A 166 18.98 -7.91 10.03
CA LEU A 166 18.31 -6.71 10.57
C LEU A 166 16.78 -6.80 10.51
N MET A 167 16.23 -7.87 9.92
CA MET A 167 14.78 -8.07 9.72
C MET A 167 14.09 -6.84 9.12
N CYS A 168 14.78 -6.14 8.21
CA CYS A 168 14.33 -4.86 7.68
C CYS A 168 13.82 -4.97 6.23
N ARG A 169 13.21 -3.89 5.74
CA ARG A 169 12.73 -3.85 4.35
C ARG A 169 13.91 -3.61 3.40
N SER A 170 13.80 -4.05 2.16
CA SER A 170 14.82 -3.81 1.13
C SER A 170 15.17 -2.33 0.99
N GLN A 171 14.17 -1.45 1.10
CA GLN A 171 14.37 0.01 1.10
C GLN A 171 15.23 0.48 2.26
N SER A 172 15.12 -0.14 3.44
CA SER A 172 15.97 0.21 4.59
C SER A 172 17.43 -0.17 4.32
N VAL A 173 17.67 -1.35 3.71
CA VAL A 173 19.02 -1.81 3.34
C VAL A 173 19.65 -0.92 2.28
N GLU A 174 18.87 -0.54 1.26
CA GLU A 174 19.31 0.34 0.17
C GLU A 174 19.77 1.71 0.68
N THR A 175 19.15 2.23 1.74
CA THR A 175 19.48 3.55 2.31
C THR A 175 20.53 3.50 3.42
N ILE A 176 21.15 2.34 3.69
CA ILE A 176 22.24 2.26 4.67
C ILE A 176 23.43 3.05 4.12
N HIS A 177 23.97 3.94 4.94
CA HIS A 177 25.23 4.63 4.69
C HIS A 177 26.16 4.47 5.90
N THR A 178 27.43 4.81 5.74
CA THR A 178 28.45 4.63 6.79
C THR A 178 28.07 5.29 8.12
N GLY A 179 27.42 6.45 8.09
CA GLY A 179 26.92 7.12 9.31
C GLY A 179 25.80 6.38 10.07
N HIS A 180 25.19 5.34 9.50
CA HIS A 180 24.22 4.48 10.18
C HIS A 180 24.90 3.31 10.91
N MET A 181 26.20 3.08 10.69
CA MET A 181 26.93 1.94 11.21
C MET A 181 27.76 2.34 12.43
N SER A 182 27.68 1.54 13.49
CA SER A 182 28.55 1.65 14.67
C SER A 182 29.31 0.35 14.89
N ASN A 183 30.52 0.47 15.43
CA ASN A 183 31.26 -0.68 15.94
C ASN A 183 30.84 -0.89 17.40
N GLU A 184 30.25 -2.03 17.69
CA GLU A 184 29.73 -2.41 19.01
C GLU A 184 30.50 -3.67 19.46
N ASP A 185 31.82 -3.52 19.56
CA ASP A 185 32.81 -4.55 19.88
C ASP A 185 32.73 -5.82 19.02
N ASP A 186 31.94 -6.82 19.43
CA ASP A 186 31.75 -8.10 18.74
C ASP A 186 30.63 -8.05 17.68
N SER A 187 30.03 -6.88 17.46
CA SER A 187 28.93 -6.69 16.53
C SER A 187 28.99 -5.35 15.79
N ILE A 188 28.22 -5.27 14.70
CA ILE A 188 28.03 -4.04 13.94
C ILE A 188 26.60 -3.55 14.21
N GLY A 189 26.49 -2.38 14.83
CA GLY A 189 25.22 -1.72 15.07
C GLY A 189 24.71 -1.01 13.82
N PHE A 190 23.39 -0.99 13.64
CA PHE A 190 22.71 -0.21 12.60
C PHE A 190 21.62 0.67 13.22
N VAL A 191 21.69 1.98 12.97
CA VAL A 191 20.67 2.94 13.40
C VAL A 191 19.84 3.37 12.21
N PHE A 192 18.54 3.09 12.25
CA PHE A 192 17.57 3.59 11.27
C PHE A 192 16.77 4.74 11.86
N HIS A 193 16.77 5.88 11.16
CA HIS A 193 15.89 6.99 11.50
C HIS A 193 14.49 6.74 10.93
N LYS A 194 13.47 6.75 11.78
CA LYS A 194 12.08 6.68 11.34
C LYS A 194 11.70 8.02 10.71
N SER A 195 11.08 7.97 9.52
CA SER A 195 10.31 9.10 8.97
C SER A 195 8.93 9.15 9.61
#